data_AF-A0A6P6XN25-F1
#
_entry.id   AF-A0A6P6XN25-F1
#
_cell.length_a   1.000
_cell.length_b   1.000
_cell.length_c   1.000
_cell.angle_alpha   90.00
_cell.angle_beta   90.00
_cell.angle_gamma   90.00
#
_symmetry.space_group_name_H-M   'P 1'
#
loop_
_entity.id
_entity.type
_entity.pdbx_description
1 polymer ?
#
loop_
_entity_poly.entity_id
_entity_poly.type
_entity_poly.pdbx_seq_one_letter_code
_entity_poly.pdbx_strand_id
1 'polypeptide(L)'
;MARRPKQQQQQQQQQQQINPQQPLASAANVQLQQQQHQQMMMQALKSNVPNLDPNETKKWHTIYPQYINSNLTVDRGRRLGRSKCIADPLAEEIFNVLAANSQQFQVQLNMYKCYCREMDKENIRLRGYVKYRIINDNDQQQFKNKRQVLKYVASMIPKLKSRQNPQKSQQQQQQSSGGGGGGGSGGGGQQSEQSQQQPQQQQQQGGKKKNRRK
;
A
#
# COMPACT_ATOMS: atom_id res chain seq x y z
N MET A 1 53.72 64.85 -9.43
CA MET A 1 53.55 64.19 -10.74
C MET A 1 54.25 62.84 -10.70
N ALA A 2 53.53 61.73 -10.84
CA ALA A 2 54.07 60.48 -11.40
C ALA A 2 52.90 59.51 -11.64
N ARG A 3 52.60 59.22 -12.90
CA ARG A 3 51.68 58.18 -13.35
C ARG A 3 52.42 56.84 -13.33
N ARG A 4 51.77 55.75 -12.92
CA ARG A 4 52.09 54.41 -13.43
C ARG A 4 50.84 53.60 -13.78
N PRO A 5 50.86 52.83 -14.87
CA PRO A 5 49.68 52.28 -15.51
C PRO A 5 49.49 50.77 -15.23
N LYS A 6 48.30 50.31 -15.62
CA LYS A 6 47.84 48.92 -15.66
C LYS A 6 48.73 48.05 -16.57
N GLN A 7 48.95 46.79 -16.21
CA GLN A 7 48.86 45.67 -17.15
C GLN A 7 48.55 44.35 -16.44
N GLN A 8 47.50 43.71 -16.93
CA GLN A 8 47.05 42.36 -16.63
C GLN A 8 47.94 41.31 -17.29
N GLN A 9 47.82 40.07 -16.78
CA GLN A 9 48.34 38.79 -17.31
C GLN A 9 49.86 38.63 -17.15
N GLN A 10 50.37 37.61 -16.47
CA GLN A 10 50.03 36.20 -16.52
C GLN A 10 50.80 35.46 -15.40
N GLN A 11 50.28 34.33 -14.91
CA GLN A 11 51.00 33.27 -14.17
C GLN A 11 51.38 33.64 -12.72
N GLN A 12 51.10 32.87 -11.66
CA GLN A 12 50.91 31.44 -11.50
C GLN A 12 50.15 31.20 -10.19
N GLN A 13 49.10 30.39 -10.29
CA GLN A 13 48.76 29.29 -9.38
C GLN A 13 49.30 29.38 -7.94
N GLN A 14 48.46 29.78 -7.00
CA GLN A 14 48.54 29.27 -5.63
C GLN A 14 47.13 28.97 -5.12
N GLN A 15 46.74 27.71 -5.38
CA GLN A 15 46.12 26.80 -4.42
C GLN A 15 44.91 27.35 -3.64
N GLN A 16 43.74 27.29 -4.25
CA GLN A 16 42.53 26.95 -3.50
C GLN A 16 42.39 25.42 -3.56
N GLN A 17 42.72 24.77 -2.46
CA GLN A 17 42.45 23.36 -2.26
C GLN A 17 40.94 23.13 -2.34
N ILE A 18 40.49 22.52 -3.44
CA ILE A 18 39.22 21.81 -3.47
C ILE A 18 39.38 20.62 -2.54
N ASN A 19 38.72 20.66 -1.39
CA ASN A 19 38.68 19.56 -0.43
C ASN A 19 37.75 18.46 -0.99
N PRO A 20 38.24 17.29 -1.46
CA PRO A 20 37.42 16.24 -2.01
C PRO A 20 37.08 15.21 -0.93
N GLN A 21 36.56 15.68 0.20
CA GLN A 21 35.95 14.81 1.19
C GLN A 21 34.53 15.28 1.47
N GLN A 22 33.64 14.97 0.52
CA GLN A 22 32.38 14.41 1.00
C GLN A 22 32.71 13.00 1.50
N PRO A 23 32.51 12.69 2.78
CA PRO A 23 32.64 11.31 3.20
C PRO A 23 31.54 10.53 2.47
N LEU A 24 31.96 9.55 1.66
CA LEU A 24 31.15 8.39 1.36
C LEU A 24 30.63 7.89 2.70
N ALA A 25 29.41 8.26 3.07
CA ALA A 25 28.75 7.72 4.23
C ALA A 25 28.84 6.21 4.07
N SER A 26 29.65 5.57 4.91
CA SER A 26 29.89 4.14 4.85
C SER A 26 28.54 3.44 4.80
N ALA A 27 28.40 2.38 4.01
CA ALA A 27 27.15 1.63 3.91
C ALA A 27 26.56 1.29 5.29
N ALA A 28 27.42 1.15 6.31
CA ALA A 28 27.07 1.01 7.72
C ALA A 28 26.26 2.19 8.30
N ASN A 29 26.59 3.44 8.01
CA ASN A 29 25.85 4.61 8.51
C ASN A 29 24.48 4.75 7.83
N VAL A 30 24.39 4.45 6.53
CA VAL A 30 23.10 4.43 5.80
C VAL A 30 22.23 3.29 6.31
N GLN A 31 22.81 2.13 6.61
CA GLN A 31 22.10 0.97 7.14
C GLN A 31 21.66 1.19 8.59
N LEU A 32 22.47 1.85 9.42
CA LEU A 32 22.09 2.24 10.78
C LEU A 32 20.97 3.28 10.78
N GLN A 33 21.04 4.29 9.90
CA GLN A 33 19.93 5.24 9.73
C GLN A 33 18.66 4.56 9.22
N GLN A 34 18.76 3.63 8.26
CA GLN A 34 17.60 2.83 7.84
C GLN A 34 17.06 1.97 8.98
N GLN A 35 17.93 1.38 9.81
CA GLN A 35 17.52 0.56 10.95
C GLN A 35 16.86 1.43 12.03
N GLN A 36 17.38 2.62 12.30
CA GLN A 36 16.79 3.60 13.20
C GLN A 36 15.45 4.11 12.67
N HIS A 37 15.35 4.39 11.37
CA HIS A 37 14.08 4.77 10.72
C HIS A 37 13.05 3.63 10.81
N GLN A 38 13.48 2.38 10.59
CA GLN A 38 12.63 1.20 10.80
C GLN A 38 12.21 1.05 12.26
N GLN A 39 13.10 1.28 13.23
CA GLN A 39 12.76 1.27 14.65
C GLN A 39 11.79 2.39 15.02
N MET A 40 11.99 3.59 14.49
CA MET A 40 11.14 4.75 14.74
C MET A 40 9.74 4.54 14.15
N MET A 41 9.64 4.02 12.93
CA MET A 41 8.36 3.57 12.35
C MET A 41 7.72 2.46 13.19
N MET A 42 8.51 1.51 13.69
CA MET A 42 8.02 0.44 14.57
C MET A 42 7.49 0.98 15.90
N GLN A 43 8.03 2.09 16.41
CA GLN A 43 7.58 2.74 17.64
C GLN A 43 6.33 3.60 17.41
N ALA A 44 6.27 4.35 16.31
CA ALA A 44 5.11 5.17 15.93
C ALA A 44 3.85 4.33 15.62
N LEU A 45 4.03 3.13 15.06
CA LEU A 45 2.92 2.19 14.86
C LEU A 45 2.48 1.49 16.17
N LYS A 46 3.36 1.42 17.17
CA LYS A 46 3.02 0.92 18.52
C LYS A 46 2.26 1.96 19.35
N SER A 47 2.43 3.25 19.12
CA SER A 47 1.77 4.29 19.93
C SER A 47 0.32 4.56 19.53
N ASN A 48 -0.11 4.15 18.33
CA ASN A 48 -1.49 4.32 17.86
C ASN A 48 -2.38 3.09 18.08
N VAL A 49 -1.85 2.06 18.75
CA VAL A 49 -2.62 0.92 19.26
C VAL A 49 -2.75 1.07 20.77
N PRO A 50 -3.95 0.92 21.35
CA PRO A 50 -4.08 0.89 22.81
C PRO A 50 -3.10 -0.14 23.35
N ASN A 51 -2.34 0.26 24.38
CA ASN A 51 -1.36 -0.60 25.04
C ASN A 51 -2.11 -1.71 25.80
N LEU A 52 -2.55 -2.70 25.05
CA LEU A 52 -3.28 -3.86 25.54
C LEU A 52 -2.28 -4.89 26.02
N ASP A 53 -2.54 -5.46 27.19
CA ASP A 53 -1.67 -6.47 27.77
C ASP A 53 -1.40 -7.60 26.76
N PRO A 54 -0.12 -7.94 26.50
CA PRO A 54 0.23 -9.01 25.57
C PRO A 54 -0.42 -10.35 25.92
N ASN A 55 -0.73 -10.57 27.20
CA ASN A 55 -1.42 -11.78 27.66
C ASN A 55 -2.91 -11.79 27.32
N GLU A 56 -3.56 -10.62 27.28
CA GLU A 56 -4.97 -10.52 26.90
C GLU A 56 -5.13 -10.73 25.39
N THR A 57 -4.28 -10.09 24.59
CA THR A 57 -4.32 -10.18 23.12
C THR A 57 -3.94 -11.58 22.60
N LYS A 58 -3.28 -12.44 23.39
CA LYS A 58 -3.03 -13.84 23.02
C LYS A 58 -4.32 -14.64 22.84
N LYS A 59 -5.38 -14.33 23.61
CA LYS A 59 -6.68 -15.01 23.55
C LYS A 59 -7.54 -14.55 22.36
N TRP A 60 -7.19 -13.43 21.74
CA TRP A 60 -7.95 -12.83 20.65
C TRP A 60 -7.87 -13.66 19.37
N HIS A 61 -8.88 -13.54 18.53
CA HIS A 61 -8.92 -14.21 17.24
C HIS A 61 -8.06 -13.48 16.21
N THR A 62 -7.35 -14.24 15.39
CA THR A 62 -6.54 -13.70 14.27
C THR A 62 -7.19 -13.92 12.92
N ILE A 63 -7.25 -12.89 12.08
CA ILE A 63 -7.65 -12.95 10.67
C ILE A 63 -6.45 -12.57 9.80
N TYR A 64 -6.08 -13.49 8.90
CA TYR A 64 -5.14 -13.22 7.82
C TYR A 64 -5.93 -12.88 6.54
N PRO A 65 -5.43 -11.99 5.65
CA PRO A 65 -6.10 -11.69 4.39
C PRO A 65 -6.42 -12.92 3.54
N GLN A 66 -5.53 -13.91 3.54
CA GLN A 66 -5.66 -15.16 2.80
C GLN A 66 -6.93 -15.95 3.15
N TYR A 67 -7.50 -15.77 4.35
CA TYR A 67 -8.72 -16.46 4.77
C TYR A 67 -9.95 -16.10 3.93
N ILE A 68 -9.98 -14.89 3.37
CA ILE A 68 -11.08 -14.36 2.57
C ILE A 68 -10.67 -14.06 1.12
N ASN A 69 -9.46 -14.43 0.71
CA ASN A 69 -9.00 -14.24 -0.66
C ASN A 69 -9.63 -15.28 -1.60
N SER A 70 -10.36 -14.80 -2.61
CA SER A 70 -11.04 -15.61 -3.63
C SER A 70 -10.08 -16.22 -4.67
N ASN A 71 -8.89 -15.63 -4.82
CA ASN A 71 -7.84 -16.09 -5.74
C ASN A 71 -7.08 -17.31 -5.19
N LEU A 72 -7.08 -17.50 -3.86
CA LEU A 72 -6.40 -18.61 -3.19
C LEU A 72 -7.34 -19.81 -3.00
N THR A 73 -6.80 -21.02 -3.08
CA THR A 73 -7.53 -22.27 -2.75
C THR A 73 -7.66 -22.49 -1.24
N VAL A 74 -8.46 -23.50 -0.84
CA VAL A 74 -8.59 -23.89 0.57
C VAL A 74 -7.24 -24.33 1.15
N ASP A 75 -6.44 -25.06 0.37
CA ASP A 75 -5.12 -25.53 0.78
C ASP A 75 -4.15 -24.36 1.03
N ARG A 76 -4.27 -23.31 0.21
CA ARG A 76 -3.53 -22.04 0.35
C ARG A 76 -4.05 -21.13 1.48
N GLY A 77 -5.05 -21.57 2.24
CA GLY A 77 -5.48 -20.91 3.47
C GLY A 77 -6.87 -20.31 3.43
N ARG A 78 -7.57 -20.30 2.28
CA ARG A 78 -8.94 -19.80 2.19
C ARG A 78 -9.86 -20.56 3.17
N ARG A 79 -10.70 -19.83 3.91
CA ARG A 79 -11.59 -20.39 4.95
C ARG A 79 -13.09 -20.33 4.60
N LEU A 80 -13.45 -19.56 3.59
CA LEU A 80 -14.82 -19.46 3.08
C LEU A 80 -14.94 -20.08 1.67
N GLY A 81 -16.17 -20.31 1.23
CA GLY A 81 -16.44 -20.68 -0.16
C GLY A 81 -16.12 -19.50 -1.09
N ARG A 82 -15.63 -19.80 -2.30
CA ARG A 82 -15.11 -18.78 -3.24
C ARG A 82 -16.09 -17.64 -3.51
N SER A 83 -17.39 -17.92 -3.62
CA SER A 83 -18.44 -16.92 -3.87
C SER A 83 -18.67 -15.94 -2.72
N LYS A 84 -18.17 -16.24 -1.52
CA LYS A 84 -18.28 -15.38 -0.32
C LYS A 84 -16.95 -14.68 0.00
N CYS A 85 -15.97 -14.80 -0.89
CA CYS A 85 -14.64 -14.21 -0.76
C CYS A 85 -14.50 -13.02 -1.70
N ILE A 86 -13.41 -12.28 -1.53
CA ILE A 86 -13.07 -11.12 -2.36
C ILE A 86 -11.69 -11.29 -2.99
N ALA A 87 -11.41 -10.58 -4.08
CA ALA A 87 -10.09 -10.59 -4.71
C ALA A 87 -9.11 -9.71 -3.91
N ASP A 88 -7.91 -10.25 -3.68
CA ASP A 88 -6.74 -9.56 -3.13
C ASP A 88 -7.03 -8.64 -1.93
N PRO A 89 -7.61 -9.17 -0.83
CA PRO A 89 -7.82 -8.43 0.40
C PRO A 89 -6.49 -7.98 1.03
N LEU A 90 -6.50 -6.82 1.69
CA LEU A 90 -5.38 -6.32 2.49
C LEU A 90 -5.71 -6.35 3.99
N ALA A 91 -4.68 -6.51 4.84
CA ALA A 91 -4.87 -6.52 6.29
C ALA A 91 -5.38 -5.17 6.82
N GLU A 92 -5.00 -4.05 6.20
CA GLU A 92 -5.52 -2.71 6.51
C GLU A 92 -7.03 -2.59 6.24
N GLU A 93 -7.53 -3.21 5.17
CA GLU A 93 -8.96 -3.17 4.85
C GLU A 93 -9.79 -3.93 5.88
N ILE A 94 -9.28 -5.09 6.30
CA ILE A 94 -9.88 -5.89 7.37
C ILE A 94 -9.92 -5.08 8.67
N PHE A 95 -8.83 -4.38 8.99
CA PHE A 95 -8.76 -3.51 10.15
C PHE A 95 -9.80 -2.39 10.06
N ASN A 96 -9.84 -1.66 8.94
CA ASN A 96 -10.77 -0.54 8.75
C ASN A 96 -12.24 -0.97 8.90
N VAL A 97 -12.62 -2.13 8.35
CA VAL A 97 -13.99 -2.64 8.46
C VAL A 97 -14.37 -2.99 9.90
N LEU A 98 -13.46 -3.63 10.65
CA LEU A 98 -13.74 -4.01 12.03
C LEU A 98 -13.64 -2.82 12.98
N ALA A 99 -12.66 -1.92 12.77
CA ALA A 99 -12.48 -0.70 13.54
C ALA A 99 -13.65 0.27 13.38
N ALA A 100 -14.28 0.31 12.20
CA ALA A 100 -15.49 1.09 11.96
C ALA A 100 -16.69 0.62 12.81
N ASN A 101 -16.63 -0.59 13.37
CA ASN A 101 -17.66 -1.16 14.23
C ASN A 101 -17.09 -1.43 15.64
N SER A 102 -16.50 -0.38 16.22
CA SER A 102 -15.80 -0.41 17.52
C SER A 102 -16.68 -0.75 18.71
N GLN A 103 -18.01 -0.60 18.59
CA GLN A 103 -18.97 -1.03 19.61
C GLN A 103 -19.02 -2.57 19.73
N GLN A 104 -18.78 -3.29 18.64
CA GLN A 104 -18.85 -4.76 18.62
C GLN A 104 -17.46 -5.41 18.66
N PHE A 105 -16.41 -4.69 18.25
CA PHE A 105 -15.07 -5.24 18.11
C PHE A 105 -14.01 -4.36 18.73
N GLN A 106 -13.08 -4.99 19.44
CA GLN A 106 -11.75 -4.40 19.63
C GLN A 106 -10.77 -5.07 18.69
N VAL A 107 -9.86 -4.27 18.12
CA VAL A 107 -9.00 -4.69 17.01
C VAL A 107 -7.58 -4.22 17.17
N GLN A 108 -6.65 -4.99 16.62
CA GLN A 108 -5.24 -4.66 16.55
C GLN A 108 -4.68 -5.10 15.18
N LEU A 109 -4.04 -4.18 14.48
CA LEU A 109 -3.35 -4.44 13.23
C LEU A 109 -1.89 -4.81 13.50
N ASN A 110 -1.37 -5.83 12.82
CA ASN A 110 0.06 -6.15 12.78
C ASN A 110 0.49 -6.27 11.33
N MET A 111 1.47 -5.47 10.88
CA MET A 111 1.93 -5.44 9.49
C MET A 111 3.19 -6.27 9.22
N TYR A 112 3.83 -6.82 10.25
CA TYR A 112 5.17 -7.40 10.12
C TYR A 112 5.18 -8.91 9.96
N LYS A 113 4.06 -9.57 10.26
CA LYS A 113 3.97 -11.03 10.26
C LYS A 113 3.40 -11.54 8.94
N CYS A 114 4.09 -12.49 8.33
CA CYS A 114 3.64 -13.15 7.10
C CYS A 114 2.82 -14.41 7.44
N TYR A 115 1.80 -14.70 6.62
CA TYR A 115 1.05 -15.96 6.74
C TYR A 115 1.95 -17.15 6.37
N CYS A 116 1.87 -18.25 7.13
CA CYS A 116 2.81 -19.36 6.98
C CYS A 116 2.79 -19.99 5.57
N ARG A 117 1.60 -20.08 4.94
CA ARG A 117 1.41 -20.67 3.61
C ARG A 117 1.55 -19.67 2.46
N GLU A 118 1.90 -18.41 2.75
CA GLU A 118 2.17 -17.41 1.72
C GLU A 118 3.46 -17.76 0.97
N MET A 119 3.39 -17.71 -0.36
CA MET A 119 4.53 -18.02 -1.23
C MET A 119 5.42 -16.81 -1.42
N ASP A 120 4.82 -15.64 -1.64
CA ASP A 120 5.53 -14.38 -1.81
C ASP A 120 5.70 -13.68 -0.45
N LYS A 121 6.76 -14.07 0.28
CA LYS A 121 7.05 -13.51 1.62
C LYS A 121 7.70 -12.13 1.56
N GLU A 122 8.24 -11.73 0.42
CA GLU A 122 8.94 -10.47 0.23
C GLU A 122 7.96 -9.32 -0.01
N ASN A 123 6.83 -9.62 -0.65
CA ASN A 123 5.79 -8.63 -0.90
C ASN A 123 5.16 -8.11 0.39
N ILE A 124 5.53 -6.87 0.73
CA ILE A 124 5.08 -6.13 1.92
C ILE A 124 3.55 -6.02 1.99
N ARG A 125 2.84 -5.98 0.84
CA ARG A 125 1.38 -5.82 0.79
C ARG A 125 0.63 -7.07 1.25
N LEU A 126 1.25 -8.25 1.12
CA LEU A 126 0.68 -9.53 1.55
C LEU A 126 0.94 -9.83 3.03
N ARG A 127 1.74 -8.98 3.70
CA ARG A 127 2.05 -9.14 5.11
C ARG A 127 0.93 -8.59 5.98
N GLY A 128 0.86 -9.17 7.16
CA GLY A 128 0.07 -8.71 8.26
C GLY A 128 -1.16 -9.54 8.55
N TYR A 129 -1.70 -9.29 9.73
CA TYR A 129 -2.94 -9.86 10.22
C TYR A 129 -3.65 -8.87 11.13
N VAL A 130 -4.93 -9.12 11.35
CA VAL A 130 -5.73 -8.39 12.33
C VAL A 130 -6.08 -9.34 13.46
N LYS A 131 -5.76 -8.94 14.69
CA LYS A 131 -6.32 -9.54 15.90
C LYS A 131 -7.60 -8.82 16.28
N TYR A 132 -8.60 -9.56 16.74
CA TYR A 132 -9.84 -8.99 17.21
C TYR A 132 -10.44 -9.78 18.37
N ARG A 133 -11.20 -9.09 19.23
CA ARG A 133 -12.16 -9.69 20.16
C ARG A 133 -13.54 -9.12 19.93
N ILE A 134 -14.56 -9.93 20.18
CA ILE A 134 -15.95 -9.49 20.19
C ILE A 134 -16.24 -8.92 21.57
N ILE A 135 -16.75 -7.70 21.62
CA ILE A 135 -17.23 -7.08 22.85
C ILE A 135 -18.65 -7.58 23.05
N ASN A 136 -18.86 -8.43 24.05
CA ASN A 136 -20.18 -8.92 24.42
C ASN A 136 -20.82 -7.88 25.34
N ASP A 137 -21.41 -6.84 24.77
CA ASP A 137 -22.07 -5.78 25.56
C ASP A 137 -23.59 -5.95 25.62
N ASN A 138 -24.19 -6.84 24.80
CA ASN A 138 -25.63 -7.09 24.77
C ASN A 138 -25.96 -8.55 24.46
N ASP A 139 -27.11 -9.03 24.96
CA ASP A 139 -27.64 -10.39 24.72
C ASP A 139 -27.94 -10.69 23.24
N GLN A 140 -27.97 -9.68 22.37
CA GLN A 140 -28.07 -9.85 20.93
C GLN A 140 -26.68 -10.00 20.27
N GLN A 141 -26.08 -11.18 20.42
CA GLN A 141 -24.84 -11.53 19.71
C GLN A 141 -25.06 -11.63 18.19
N GLN A 142 -24.81 -10.53 17.48
CA GLN A 142 -24.74 -10.49 16.01
C GLN A 142 -23.65 -11.44 15.46
N PHE A 143 -22.55 -11.60 16.20
CA PHE A 143 -21.43 -12.46 15.85
C PHE A 143 -21.22 -13.52 16.92
N LYS A 144 -21.53 -14.78 16.60
CA LYS A 144 -21.37 -15.94 17.49
C LYS A 144 -20.07 -16.69 17.23
N ASN A 145 -19.54 -16.60 16.02
CA ASN A 145 -18.33 -17.33 15.64
C ASN A 145 -17.45 -16.57 14.64
N LYS A 146 -16.19 -16.98 14.56
CA LYS A 146 -15.21 -16.43 13.62
C LYS A 146 -15.66 -16.49 12.17
N ARG A 147 -16.43 -17.52 11.78
CA ARG A 147 -16.89 -17.70 10.40
C ARG A 147 -17.90 -16.61 10.00
N GLN A 148 -18.76 -16.15 10.91
CA GLN A 148 -19.67 -15.02 10.67
C GLN A 148 -18.90 -13.71 10.50
N VAL A 149 -17.88 -13.47 11.34
CA VAL A 149 -17.01 -12.29 11.20
C VAL A 149 -16.30 -12.28 9.85
N LEU A 150 -15.74 -13.42 9.40
CA LEU A 150 -15.11 -13.51 8.08
C LEU A 150 -16.08 -13.17 6.93
N LYS A 151 -17.34 -13.64 7.01
CA LYS A 151 -18.35 -13.32 6.00
C LYS A 151 -18.71 -11.84 5.99
N TYR A 152 -18.85 -11.23 7.17
CA TYR A 152 -19.13 -9.80 7.32
C TYR A 152 -17.99 -8.96 6.76
N VAL A 153 -16.74 -9.28 7.11
CA VAL A 153 -15.57 -8.55 6.57
C VAL A 153 -15.53 -8.65 5.05
N ALA A 154 -15.69 -9.86 4.49
CA ALA A 154 -15.67 -10.06 3.05
C ALA A 154 -16.80 -9.31 2.31
N SER A 155 -17.98 -9.14 2.92
CA SER A 155 -19.09 -8.39 2.30
C SER A 155 -18.94 -6.86 2.40
N MET A 156 -18.14 -6.38 3.36
CA MET A 156 -17.95 -4.95 3.61
C MET A 156 -16.75 -4.35 2.89
N ILE A 157 -15.66 -5.10 2.67
CA ILE A 157 -14.46 -4.59 1.97
C ILE A 157 -14.78 -3.98 0.59
N PRO A 158 -15.60 -4.60 -0.28
CA PRO A 158 -15.94 -4.01 -1.58
C PRO A 158 -16.66 -2.66 -1.49
N LYS A 159 -17.25 -2.34 -0.33
CA LYS A 159 -17.97 -1.09 -0.06
C LYS A 159 -17.04 0.01 0.48
N LEU A 160 -15.77 -0.28 0.72
CA LEU A 160 -14.81 0.73 1.17
C LEU A 160 -14.55 1.76 0.07
N LYS A 161 -14.46 3.03 0.47
CA LYS A 161 -14.14 4.15 -0.44
C LYS A 161 -12.82 3.93 -1.17
N SER A 162 -11.84 3.30 -0.52
CA SER A 162 -10.54 2.95 -1.10
C SER A 162 -10.64 2.01 -2.31
N ARG A 163 -11.67 1.14 -2.35
CA ARG A 163 -11.95 0.24 -3.49
C ARG A 163 -12.79 0.89 -4.56
N GLN A 164 -13.68 1.81 -4.19
CA GLN A 164 -14.56 2.51 -5.12
C GLN A 164 -13.82 3.57 -5.95
N ASN A 165 -12.73 4.17 -5.43
CA ASN A 165 -12.01 5.23 -6.11
C ASN A 165 -10.47 5.04 -6.08
N PRO A 166 -9.92 4.06 -6.82
CA PRO A 166 -8.51 3.65 -6.73
C PRO A 166 -7.48 4.76 -7.03
N GLN A 167 -7.84 5.78 -7.81
CA GLN A 167 -6.93 6.86 -8.20
C GLN A 167 -6.52 7.78 -7.04
N LYS A 168 -7.32 7.90 -5.96
CA LYS A 168 -6.97 8.79 -4.83
C LYS A 168 -6.07 8.14 -3.79
N SER A 169 -6.12 6.81 -3.65
CA SER A 169 -5.32 6.07 -2.66
C SER A 169 -3.85 5.90 -3.08
N GLN A 170 -3.52 6.03 -4.36
CA GLN A 170 -2.13 5.96 -4.84
C GLN A 170 -1.32 7.24 -4.56
N GLN A 171 -1.96 8.42 -4.47
CA GLN A 171 -1.24 9.68 -4.21
C GLN A 171 -0.75 9.83 -2.77
N GLN A 172 -1.34 9.12 -1.79
CA GLN A 172 -0.95 9.23 -0.39
C GLN A 172 0.31 8.42 -0.03
N GLN A 173 0.82 7.61 -0.96
CA GLN A 173 2.02 6.77 -0.75
C GLN A 173 3.30 7.39 -1.35
N GLN A 174 3.22 8.57 -1.96
CA GLN A 174 4.34 9.23 -2.67
C GLN A 174 4.75 10.59 -2.07
N GLN A 175 4.22 10.96 -0.91
CA GLN A 175 4.60 12.18 -0.18
C GLN A 175 5.51 11.86 1.02
N SER A 176 6.73 11.40 0.75
CA SER A 176 7.84 11.49 1.73
C SER A 176 9.21 11.78 1.11
N SER A 177 9.27 12.16 -0.16
CA SER A 177 10.52 12.56 -0.82
C SER A 177 10.25 13.64 -1.87
N GLY A 178 10.61 14.88 -1.53
CA GLY A 178 10.68 15.99 -2.48
C GLY A 178 9.86 17.22 -2.07
N GLY A 179 10.38 17.99 -1.12
CA GLY A 179 9.87 19.32 -0.79
C GLY A 179 10.93 20.39 -1.07
N GLY A 180 10.60 21.30 -2.00
CA GLY A 180 11.32 22.54 -2.33
C GLY A 180 11.77 22.56 -3.78
N GLY A 181 11.23 23.35 -4.71
CA GLY A 181 10.35 24.51 -4.64
C GLY A 181 10.76 25.44 -5.78
N GLY A 182 9.84 25.85 -6.64
CA GLY A 182 10.15 26.77 -7.74
C GLY A 182 8.97 26.90 -8.70
N GLY A 183 8.16 27.95 -8.48
CA GLY A 183 7.00 28.27 -9.30
C GLY A 183 7.36 28.87 -10.66
N GLY A 184 6.38 28.87 -11.56
CA GLY A 184 6.44 29.54 -12.84
C GLY A 184 5.11 29.45 -13.58
N SER A 185 4.41 30.59 -13.65
CA SER A 185 3.26 30.87 -14.50
C SER A 185 3.49 30.56 -15.98
N GLY A 186 2.43 30.24 -16.71
CA GLY A 186 2.42 30.34 -18.18
C GLY A 186 1.12 29.84 -18.78
N GLY A 187 0.24 30.78 -19.17
CA GLY A 187 -0.95 30.52 -19.99
C GLY A 187 -0.67 30.58 -21.49
N GLY A 188 -1.67 30.18 -22.27
CA GLY A 188 -1.71 30.17 -23.75
C GLY A 188 -1.48 28.76 -24.30
N GLY A 189 -2.23 28.20 -25.26
CA GLY A 189 -3.20 28.73 -26.21
C GLY A 189 -3.02 27.95 -27.54
N GLN A 190 -4.09 27.30 -28.00
CA GLN A 190 -4.42 26.90 -29.39
C GLN A 190 -3.48 26.02 -30.25
N GLN A 191 -4.08 24.94 -30.78
CA GLN A 191 -4.09 24.38 -32.15
C GLN A 191 -4.13 22.84 -32.07
N SER A 192 -5.25 22.16 -32.31
CA SER A 192 -5.89 21.86 -33.61
C SER A 192 -4.92 21.29 -34.64
N GLU A 193 -4.82 19.97 -34.71
CA GLU A 193 -4.53 19.29 -35.97
C GLU A 193 -5.33 17.99 -36.10
N GLN A 194 -5.93 17.89 -37.27
CA GLN A 194 -6.98 17.00 -37.70
C GLN A 194 -6.32 15.99 -38.62
N SER A 195 -6.36 14.70 -38.31
CA SER A 195 -5.98 13.65 -39.25
C SER A 195 -7.06 12.59 -39.28
N GLN A 196 -7.87 12.68 -40.34
CA GLN A 196 -8.74 11.64 -40.84
C GLN A 196 -7.88 10.58 -41.54
N GLN A 197 -8.12 9.29 -41.27
CA GLN A 197 -8.09 8.28 -42.34
C GLN A 197 -8.88 7.00 -41.95
N GLN A 198 -9.85 6.77 -42.84
CA GLN A 198 -10.85 5.73 -43.12
C GLN A 198 -10.88 4.33 -42.45
N PRO A 199 -12.10 3.73 -42.39
CA PRO A 199 -12.35 2.35 -41.96
C PRO A 199 -12.24 1.33 -43.11
N GLN A 200 -11.66 0.16 -42.84
CA GLN A 200 -11.73 -1.02 -43.72
C GLN A 200 -12.90 -1.93 -43.34
N GLN A 201 -13.71 -2.26 -44.35
CA GLN A 201 -14.73 -3.31 -44.38
C GLN A 201 -14.18 -4.59 -45.01
N GLN A 202 -14.96 -5.68 -44.82
CA GLN A 202 -14.90 -7.06 -45.35
C GLN A 202 -14.30 -8.10 -44.38
N GLN A 203 -14.86 -9.30 -44.20
CA GLN A 203 -15.88 -10.01 -44.97
C GLN A 203 -16.59 -11.07 -44.11
N GLN A 204 -17.81 -11.40 -44.53
CA GLN A 204 -18.66 -12.47 -44.03
C GLN A 204 -18.07 -13.86 -44.31
N GLN A 205 -18.33 -14.80 -43.39
CA GLN A 205 -18.65 -16.23 -43.62
C GLN A 205 -19.12 -16.75 -42.24
N GLY A 206 -20.31 -17.30 -42.01
CA GLY A 206 -21.05 -18.24 -42.84
C GLY A 206 -20.92 -19.63 -42.22
N GLY A 207 -21.75 -19.99 -41.23
CA GLY A 207 -21.64 -21.29 -40.55
C GLY A 207 -22.86 -21.70 -39.72
N LYS A 208 -23.96 -22.07 -40.40
CA LYS A 208 -25.07 -22.86 -39.82
C LYS A 208 -24.65 -24.34 -39.72
N LYS A 209 -24.84 -24.99 -38.57
CA LYS A 209 -25.16 -26.44 -38.43
C LYS A 209 -25.59 -26.73 -36.98
N LYS A 210 -26.90 -26.86 -36.74
CA LYS A 210 -27.65 -28.14 -36.57
C LYS A 210 -27.22 -29.01 -35.38
N ASN A 211 -27.97 -28.87 -34.30
CA ASN A 211 -28.76 -29.93 -33.63
C ASN A 211 -28.16 -31.35 -33.54
N ARG A 212 -27.92 -31.86 -32.32
CA ARG A 212 -28.29 -33.24 -31.99
C ARG A 212 -28.46 -33.45 -30.48
N ARG A 213 -29.70 -33.79 -30.13
CA ARG A 213 -30.07 -34.55 -28.92
C ARG A 213 -29.28 -35.86 -28.88
N LYS A 214 -28.77 -36.24 -27.71
CA LYS A 214 -29.19 -37.43 -26.98
C LYS A 214 -28.71 -37.32 -25.53
#